data_AF-A0AA41VUN0-F1
#
_entry.id   AF-A0AA41VUN0-F1
#
_cell.length_a   1.000
_cell.length_b   1.000
_cell.length_c   1.000
_cell.angle_alpha   90.00
_cell.angle_beta   90.00
_cell.angle_gamma   90.00
#
_symmetry.space_group_name_H-M   'P 1'
#
loop_
_entity.id
_entity.type
_entity.pdbx_description
1 polymer ?
#
loop_
_entity_poly.entity_id
_entity_poly.type
_entity_poly.pdbx_seq_one_letter_code
_entity_poly.pdbx_strand_id
1 'polypeptide(L)'
;MFRKGSCVFKDKGEETVKCNENGKIVKRYRNKAIIEHCDIIGDKFWKDHADILRDGNTEYQRSGNNKYEYLKSFEVEDKLMQSTWVVVRLDGRCFHKFSDKHEFEKPNDERALNLMNACAKAVLEEFPDIIFAYGVSDEYSFVFKKTTMLYNRRSSDIISTTVAFFTLCYNMKWKEFFPDKDLKSTPSFDARTVCYPSTKIVRDYLAWRQVDCHINNQYNTCFWMLVKSGKNKSEAQDEIKSSRSQDKYEILLKQFNMNYNELPAIFRKGSCVEETAKCNDNGQPVERLTSKVVIDHPDIIGDEFWVDHRHILKGNTTPN
;
A
#
# COMPACT_ATOMS: atom_id res chain seq x y z
N MET A 1 -17.57 -20.23 30.07
CA MET A 1 -16.90 -18.93 30.31
C MET A 1 -16.20 -18.63 28.98
N PHE A 2 -16.79 -17.98 27.97
CA PHE A 2 -17.57 -16.75 27.88
C PHE A 2 -18.61 -16.90 26.75
N ARG A 3 -19.90 -16.63 26.99
CA ARG A 3 -20.97 -16.69 25.97
C ARG A 3 -21.33 -15.31 25.39
N LYS A 4 -20.53 -14.28 25.70
CA LYS A 4 -20.81 -12.88 25.38
C LYS A 4 -19.66 -12.30 24.59
N GLY A 5 -19.97 -11.50 23.57
CA GLY A 5 -18.99 -10.80 22.74
C GLY A 5 -18.33 -9.62 23.47
N SER A 6 -17.41 -8.93 22.80
CA SER A 6 -16.78 -7.71 23.30
C SER A 6 -17.35 -6.50 22.59
N CYS A 7 -17.76 -5.49 23.36
CA CYS A 7 -18.25 -4.22 22.85
C CYS A 7 -17.26 -3.12 23.22
N VAL A 8 -16.92 -2.28 22.25
CA VAL A 8 -16.07 -1.10 22.46
C VAL A 8 -16.85 0.14 22.03
N PHE A 9 -17.16 1.01 22.97
CA PHE A 9 -17.96 2.22 22.73
C PHE A 9 -17.42 3.41 23.51
N LYS A 10 -17.85 4.61 23.10
CA LYS A 10 -17.47 5.86 23.77
C LYS A 10 -18.54 6.23 24.78
N ASP A 11 -18.13 6.42 26.02
CA ASP A 11 -19.01 6.91 27.10
C ASP A 11 -18.50 8.24 27.66
N LYS A 12 -19.41 9.07 28.17
CA LYS A 12 -19.09 10.38 28.74
C LYS A 12 -18.59 10.19 30.18
N GLY A 13 -17.29 9.99 30.33
CA GLY A 13 -16.64 9.97 31.64
C GLY A 13 -16.35 11.39 32.17
N GLU A 14 -16.53 11.59 33.47
CA GLU A 14 -15.98 12.76 34.17
C GLU A 14 -14.46 12.61 34.32
N GLU A 15 -13.71 13.58 33.81
CA GLU A 15 -12.26 13.65 34.04
C GLU A 15 -11.92 14.98 34.74
N THR A 16 -11.17 14.90 35.84
CA THR A 16 -10.72 16.07 36.59
C THR A 16 -9.39 16.54 36.00
N VAL A 17 -9.39 17.68 35.31
CA VAL A 17 -8.25 18.03 34.43
C VAL A 17 -7.25 19.00 35.07
N LYS A 18 -7.65 19.81 36.07
CA LYS A 18 -6.75 20.61 36.94
C LYS A 18 -7.57 21.48 37.92
N CYS A 19 -6.94 21.86 39.04
CA CYS A 19 -7.37 23.01 39.84
C CYS A 19 -6.88 24.30 39.17
N ASN A 20 -7.75 25.31 39.05
CA ASN A 20 -7.31 26.68 38.72
C ASN A 20 -6.63 27.33 39.94
N GLU A 21 -5.99 28.50 39.74
CA GLU A 21 -5.16 29.20 40.75
C GLU A 21 -5.88 29.48 42.09
N ASN A 22 -7.22 29.41 42.10
CA ASN A 22 -8.08 29.58 43.27
C ASN A 22 -8.58 28.25 43.88
N GLY A 23 -8.01 27.10 43.50
CA GLY A 23 -8.36 25.79 44.05
C GLY A 23 -9.68 25.18 43.56
N LYS A 24 -10.34 25.75 42.54
CA LYS A 24 -11.60 25.23 42.00
C LYS A 24 -11.33 24.16 40.95
N ILE A 25 -11.91 22.98 41.16
CA ILE A 25 -11.78 21.84 40.27
C ILE A 25 -12.53 22.11 38.95
N VAL A 26 -11.81 22.12 37.83
CA VAL A 26 -12.43 22.16 36.50
C VAL A 26 -12.66 20.74 36.02
N LYS A 27 -13.93 20.31 36.03
CA LYS A 27 -14.37 19.04 35.44
C LYS A 27 -14.59 19.23 33.95
N ARG A 28 -14.02 18.34 33.13
CA ARG A 28 -14.28 18.33 31.68
C ARG A 28 -14.78 16.95 31.30
N TYR A 29 -15.96 16.90 30.68
CA TYR A 29 -16.52 15.66 30.16
C TYR A 29 -15.83 15.34 28.84
N ARG A 30 -15.25 14.14 28.75
CA ARG A 30 -14.64 13.65 27.51
C ARG A 30 -15.15 12.25 27.23
N ASN A 31 -15.30 11.96 25.94
CA ASN A 31 -15.66 10.63 25.48
C ASN A 31 -14.47 9.70 25.69
N LYS A 32 -14.62 8.69 26.53
CA LYS A 32 -13.61 7.66 26.80
C LYS A 32 -14.06 6.35 26.16
N ALA A 33 -13.13 5.62 25.54
CA ALA A 33 -13.40 4.28 25.06
C ALA A 33 -13.49 3.31 26.25
N ILE A 34 -14.61 2.60 26.37
CA ILE A 34 -14.85 1.56 27.36
C ILE A 34 -14.94 0.21 26.63
N ILE A 35 -14.42 -0.84 27.26
CA ILE A 35 -14.53 -2.23 26.78
C ILE A 35 -15.43 -2.97 27.77
N GLU A 36 -16.52 -3.55 27.28
CA GLU A 36 -17.41 -4.39 28.08
C GLU A 36 -17.66 -5.75 27.42
N HIS A 37 -17.84 -6.78 28.24
CA HIS A 37 -18.21 -8.13 27.80
C HIS A 37 -19.68 -8.39 28.13
N CYS A 38 -20.57 -7.76 27.37
CA CYS A 38 -22.01 -7.72 27.64
C CYS A 38 -22.82 -8.48 26.57
N ASP A 39 -24.10 -8.69 26.88
CA ASP A 39 -25.05 -9.25 25.93
C ASP A 39 -25.81 -8.11 25.25
N ILE A 40 -25.55 -7.92 23.95
CA ILE A 40 -26.20 -6.89 23.13
C ILE A 40 -27.47 -7.39 22.45
N ILE A 41 -27.85 -8.66 22.65
CA ILE A 41 -29.09 -9.22 22.12
C ILE A 41 -30.29 -8.73 22.95
N GLY A 42 -30.07 -8.48 24.25
CA GLY A 42 -31.09 -7.95 25.16
C GLY A 42 -31.07 -6.42 25.28
N ASP A 43 -32.22 -5.84 25.62
CA ASP A 43 -32.39 -4.38 25.69
C ASP A 43 -31.58 -3.69 26.78
N LYS A 44 -31.12 -4.43 27.80
CA LYS A 44 -30.45 -3.84 28.97
C LYS A 44 -29.26 -2.97 28.53
N PHE A 45 -28.39 -3.52 27.69
CA PHE A 45 -27.23 -2.79 27.19
C PHE A 45 -27.64 -1.53 26.42
N TRP A 46 -28.60 -1.65 25.50
CA TRP A 46 -29.05 -0.52 24.68
C TRP A 46 -29.82 0.53 25.49
N LYS A 47 -30.47 0.16 26.60
CA LYS A 47 -31.10 1.09 27.55
C LYS A 47 -30.05 1.83 28.38
N ASP A 48 -29.06 1.10 28.91
CA ASP A 48 -27.97 1.65 29.70
C ASP A 48 -27.08 2.57 28.84
N HIS A 49 -27.04 2.35 27.52
CA HIS A 49 -26.24 3.12 26.55
C HIS A 49 -27.06 3.65 25.36
N ALA A 50 -28.22 4.25 25.63
CA ALA A 50 -29.12 4.78 24.59
C ALA A 50 -28.46 5.83 23.67
N ASP A 51 -27.41 6.50 24.14
CA ASP A 51 -26.63 7.49 23.37
C ASP A 51 -25.82 6.89 22.19
N ILE A 52 -25.63 5.57 22.14
CA ILE A 52 -24.83 4.90 21.09
C ILE A 52 -25.52 4.96 19.72
N LEU A 53 -26.82 4.68 19.67
CA LEU A 53 -27.62 4.70 18.43
C LEU A 53 -28.66 5.81 18.57
N ARG A 54 -28.36 7.00 18.04
CA ARG A 54 -29.13 8.23 18.24
C ARG A 54 -30.46 8.31 17.48
N ASP A 55 -30.81 7.29 16.72
CA ASP A 55 -32.07 7.23 16.00
C ASP A 55 -33.13 6.69 16.95
N GLY A 56 -33.94 7.60 17.49
CA GLY A 56 -34.85 7.40 18.63
C GLY A 56 -36.02 6.43 18.45
N ASN A 57 -35.88 5.37 17.67
CA ASN A 57 -36.85 4.28 17.55
C ASN A 57 -36.14 2.93 17.65
N THR A 58 -36.03 2.41 18.87
CA THR A 58 -35.46 1.08 19.16
C THR A 58 -36.52 0.13 19.73
N GLU A 59 -37.71 0.08 19.13
CA GLU A 59 -38.65 -1.01 19.41
C GLU A 59 -38.13 -2.32 18.79
N TYR A 60 -37.39 -3.07 19.60
CA TYR A 60 -36.86 -4.38 19.23
C TYR A 60 -37.91 -5.48 19.47
N GLN A 61 -38.61 -5.91 18.43
CA GLN A 61 -39.49 -7.09 18.51
C GLN A 61 -38.69 -8.38 18.31
N ARG A 62 -38.80 -9.34 19.25
CA ARG A 62 -38.18 -10.67 19.12
C ARG A 62 -38.93 -11.50 18.08
N SER A 63 -38.21 -11.93 17.03
CA SER A 63 -38.71 -12.84 15.99
C SER A 63 -37.66 -13.93 15.73
N GLY A 64 -38.10 -15.12 15.33
CA GLY A 64 -37.32 -16.38 15.32
C GLY A 64 -36.06 -16.43 14.45
N ASN A 65 -35.44 -17.62 14.36
CA ASN A 65 -34.06 -17.85 13.91
C ASN A 65 -33.63 -17.26 12.54
N ASN A 66 -34.54 -16.87 11.63
CA ASN A 66 -34.22 -16.19 10.36
C ASN A 66 -34.36 -14.65 10.40
N LYS A 67 -34.57 -14.04 11.58
CA LYS A 67 -34.81 -12.59 11.72
C LYS A 67 -33.73 -11.70 11.09
N TYR A 68 -32.48 -12.14 11.05
CA TYR A 68 -31.36 -11.30 10.58
C TYR A 68 -30.94 -11.57 9.14
N GLU A 69 -31.61 -12.49 8.45
CA GLU A 69 -31.23 -12.87 7.09
C GLU A 69 -31.33 -11.71 6.10
N TYR A 70 -32.30 -10.81 6.30
CA TYR A 70 -32.44 -9.59 5.50
C TYR A 70 -31.21 -8.66 5.59
N LEU A 71 -30.39 -8.73 6.64
CA LEU A 71 -29.17 -7.90 6.73
C LEU A 71 -28.18 -8.23 5.61
N LYS A 72 -28.19 -9.48 5.11
CA LYS A 72 -27.36 -9.88 3.96
C LYS A 72 -27.72 -9.14 2.68
N SER A 73 -28.96 -8.63 2.55
CA SER A 73 -29.35 -7.87 1.35
C SER A 73 -28.73 -6.46 1.29
N PHE A 74 -28.12 -6.00 2.38
CA PHE A 74 -27.38 -4.73 2.41
C PHE A 74 -25.90 -4.91 2.06
N GLU A 75 -25.41 -6.15 1.95
CA GLU A 75 -24.07 -6.41 1.46
C GLU A 75 -23.99 -6.04 -0.03
N VAL A 76 -23.05 -5.16 -0.38
CA VAL A 76 -22.84 -4.75 -1.77
C VAL A 76 -21.94 -5.78 -2.44
N GLU A 77 -22.42 -6.38 -3.52
CA GLU A 77 -21.58 -7.27 -4.35
C GLU A 77 -20.58 -6.42 -5.15
N ASP A 78 -19.29 -6.67 -4.94
CA ASP A 78 -18.17 -5.91 -5.51
C ASP A 78 -17.24 -6.81 -6.33
N LYS A 79 -17.85 -7.75 -7.06
CA LYS A 79 -17.14 -8.77 -7.83
C LYS A 79 -16.51 -8.16 -9.09
N LEU A 80 -15.21 -8.35 -9.24
CA LEU A 80 -14.44 -7.89 -10.38
C LEU A 80 -14.76 -8.71 -11.64
N MET A 81 -14.79 -8.03 -12.80
CA MET A 81 -15.06 -8.63 -14.11
C MET A 81 -14.19 -9.87 -14.34
N GLN A 82 -14.79 -10.95 -14.87
CA GLN A 82 -14.06 -12.19 -15.15
C GLN A 82 -13.12 -12.05 -16.35
N SER A 83 -12.10 -12.90 -16.43
CA SER A 83 -11.15 -12.96 -17.55
C SER A 83 -10.39 -11.66 -17.82
N THR A 84 -10.36 -10.75 -16.84
CA THR A 84 -9.52 -9.55 -16.85
C THR A 84 -8.36 -9.72 -15.89
N TRP A 85 -7.22 -9.12 -16.23
CA TRP A 85 -6.14 -8.90 -15.28
C TRP A 85 -6.65 -7.98 -14.16
N VAL A 86 -6.34 -8.32 -12.92
CA VAL A 86 -6.63 -7.45 -11.78
C VAL A 86 -5.33 -6.83 -11.32
N VAL A 87 -5.27 -5.50 -11.32
CA VAL A 87 -4.14 -4.77 -10.73
C VAL A 87 -4.58 -4.16 -9.42
N VAL A 88 -3.89 -4.50 -8.34
CA VAL A 88 -4.03 -3.84 -7.04
C VAL A 88 -2.89 -2.83 -6.92
N ARG A 89 -3.21 -1.54 -6.93
CA ARG A 89 -2.22 -0.49 -6.67
C ARG A 89 -2.35 0.00 -5.24
N LEU A 90 -1.26 -0.15 -4.48
CA LEU A 90 -1.04 0.35 -3.13
C LEU A 90 -0.34 1.70 -3.17
N ASP A 91 -0.69 2.59 -2.24
CA ASP A 91 -0.09 3.93 -2.09
C ASP A 91 0.06 4.29 -0.60
N GLY A 92 1.20 4.85 -0.22
CA GLY A 92 1.52 5.27 1.14
C GLY A 92 0.68 6.47 1.60
N ARG A 93 -0.18 6.28 2.61
CA ARG A 93 -1.02 7.37 3.12
C ARG A 93 -0.18 8.44 3.81
N CYS A 94 -0.24 9.66 3.26
CA CYS A 94 0.51 10.81 3.76
C CYS A 94 2.02 10.52 3.87
N PHE A 95 2.58 9.74 2.94
CA PHE A 95 3.95 9.26 3.06
C PHE A 95 5.00 10.37 3.03
N HIS A 96 4.68 11.54 2.48
CA HIS A 96 5.52 12.72 2.64
C HIS A 96 5.79 13.04 4.12
N LYS A 97 4.73 13.13 4.95
CA LYS A 97 4.85 13.36 6.40
C LYS A 97 5.54 12.20 7.10
N PHE A 98 5.28 10.97 6.67
CA PHE A 98 5.97 9.79 7.20
C PHE A 98 7.47 9.87 6.94
N SER A 99 7.87 10.17 5.71
CA SER A 99 9.28 10.28 5.29
C SER A 99 10.01 11.41 6.01
N ASP A 100 9.36 12.55 6.22
CA ASP A 100 9.94 13.67 6.97
C ASP A 100 10.11 13.31 8.45
N LYS A 101 9.11 12.68 9.08
CA LYS A 101 9.18 12.26 10.48
C LYS A 101 10.30 11.25 10.74
N HIS A 102 10.53 10.34 9.79
CA HIS A 102 11.59 9.33 9.86
C HIS A 102 12.91 9.78 9.22
N GLU A 103 12.98 11.04 8.76
CA GLU A 103 14.17 11.66 8.17
C GLU A 103 14.76 10.78 7.07
N PHE A 104 13.94 10.43 6.09
CA PHE A 104 14.37 9.73 4.90
C PHE A 104 15.32 10.60 4.08
N GLU A 105 16.34 9.98 3.50
CA GLU A 105 17.21 10.66 2.55
C GLU A 105 16.40 11.20 1.35
N LYS A 106 16.81 12.39 0.90
CA LYS A 106 16.24 13.04 -0.27
C LYS A 106 17.31 13.18 -1.36
N PRO A 107 17.00 12.95 -2.65
CA PRO A 107 15.66 12.71 -3.19
C PRO A 107 15.10 11.30 -2.92
N ASN A 108 15.97 10.31 -2.71
CA ASN A 108 15.59 8.91 -2.51
C ASN A 108 16.30 8.33 -1.30
N ASP A 109 15.61 7.50 -0.51
CA ASP A 109 16.20 6.69 0.55
C ASP A 109 16.18 5.23 0.11
N GLU A 110 17.37 4.68 -0.21
CA GLU A 110 17.51 3.32 -0.73
C GLU A 110 16.99 2.27 0.26
N ARG A 111 17.14 2.50 1.57
CA ARG A 111 16.65 1.57 2.61
C ARG A 111 15.13 1.52 2.61
N ALA A 112 14.47 2.67 2.43
CA ALA A 112 13.02 2.75 2.33
C ALA A 112 12.49 1.99 1.10
N LEU A 113 13.15 2.16 -0.05
CA LEU A 113 12.78 1.46 -1.28
C LEU A 113 13.03 -0.04 -1.17
N ASN A 114 14.15 -0.45 -0.59
CA ASN A 114 14.44 -1.86 -0.36
C ASN A 114 13.49 -2.50 0.67
N LEU A 115 13.03 -1.76 1.67
CA LEU A 115 11.96 -2.20 2.57
C LEU A 115 10.64 -2.40 1.81
N MET A 116 10.22 -1.45 0.95
CA MET A 116 9.04 -1.61 0.09
C MET A 116 9.18 -2.85 -0.81
N ASN A 117 10.35 -3.07 -1.40
CA ASN A 117 10.64 -4.24 -2.25
C ASN A 117 10.58 -5.55 -1.47
N ALA A 118 11.10 -5.59 -0.25
CA ALA A 118 11.01 -6.77 0.61
C ALA A 118 9.56 -7.10 0.99
N CYS A 119 8.72 -6.07 1.19
CA CYS A 119 7.29 -6.25 1.42
C CYS A 119 6.58 -6.77 0.17
N ALA A 120 6.87 -6.22 -1.00
CA ALA A 120 6.28 -6.68 -2.26
C ALA A 120 6.69 -8.11 -2.60
N LYS A 121 7.94 -8.49 -2.35
CA LYS A 121 8.41 -9.86 -2.45
C LYS A 121 7.61 -10.79 -1.54
N ALA A 122 7.44 -10.43 -0.26
CA ALA A 122 6.64 -11.23 0.67
C ALA A 122 5.18 -11.36 0.21
N VAL A 123 4.58 -10.30 -0.33
CA VAL A 123 3.23 -10.34 -0.93
C VAL A 123 3.19 -11.32 -2.11
N LEU A 124 4.17 -11.29 -3.01
CA LEU A 124 4.22 -12.22 -4.14
C LEU A 124 4.36 -13.69 -3.68
N GLU A 125 5.14 -13.93 -2.62
CA GLU A 125 5.32 -15.25 -2.00
C GLU A 125 4.04 -15.75 -1.29
N GLU A 126 3.28 -14.85 -0.66
CA GLU A 126 2.04 -15.17 0.05
C GLU A 126 0.84 -15.39 -0.88
N PHE A 127 0.78 -14.67 -2.01
CA PHE A 127 -0.35 -14.72 -2.94
C PHE A 127 0.08 -15.25 -4.33
N PRO A 128 0.05 -16.58 -4.57
CA PRO A 128 0.51 -17.19 -5.83
C PRO A 128 -0.25 -16.77 -7.10
N ASP A 129 -1.39 -16.10 -6.95
CA ASP A 129 -2.15 -15.55 -8.07
C ASP A 129 -1.55 -14.23 -8.59
N ILE A 130 -0.66 -13.59 -7.83
CA ILE A 130 0.14 -12.43 -8.22
C ILE A 130 1.36 -12.92 -8.99
N ILE A 131 1.51 -12.48 -10.23
CA ILE A 131 2.56 -12.95 -11.13
C ILE A 131 3.67 -11.91 -11.35
N PHE A 132 3.37 -10.65 -11.03
CA PHE A 132 4.27 -9.52 -11.24
C PHE A 132 3.90 -8.41 -10.28
N ALA A 133 4.90 -7.69 -9.77
CA ALA A 133 4.70 -6.42 -9.10
C ALA A 133 5.69 -5.37 -9.56
N TYR A 134 5.25 -4.12 -9.59
CA TYR A 134 6.09 -2.97 -9.92
C TYR A 134 5.96 -1.89 -8.85
N GLY A 135 7.09 -1.43 -8.31
CA GLY A 135 7.15 -0.44 -7.24
C GLY A 135 7.97 0.79 -7.59
N VAL A 136 7.48 1.94 -7.16
CA VAL A 136 8.15 3.24 -7.28
C VAL A 136 7.74 4.12 -6.09
N SER A 137 8.71 4.85 -5.50
CA SER A 137 8.45 5.72 -4.35
C SER A 137 7.76 4.96 -3.20
N ASP A 138 6.54 5.36 -2.86
CA ASP A 138 5.65 4.84 -1.84
C ASP A 138 4.47 4.06 -2.43
N GLU A 139 4.47 3.77 -3.74
CA GLU A 139 3.47 2.95 -4.42
C GLU A 139 4.01 1.59 -4.88
N TYR A 140 3.12 0.60 -4.92
CA TYR A 140 3.38 -0.71 -5.51
C TYR A 140 2.14 -1.22 -6.23
N SER A 141 2.31 -1.76 -7.44
CA SER A 141 1.24 -2.33 -8.27
C SER A 141 1.43 -3.83 -8.36
N PHE A 142 0.44 -4.62 -7.94
CA PHE A 142 0.45 -6.08 -7.99
C PHE A 142 -0.50 -6.57 -9.09
N VAL A 143 0.02 -7.35 -10.04
CA VAL A 143 -0.72 -7.88 -11.16
C VAL A 143 -1.14 -9.32 -10.87
N PHE A 144 -2.44 -9.53 -10.71
CA PHE A 144 -3.03 -10.85 -10.58
C PHE A 144 -3.35 -11.44 -11.95
N LYS A 145 -3.14 -12.75 -12.11
CA LYS A 145 -3.47 -13.47 -13.34
C LYS A 145 -4.96 -13.33 -13.70
N LYS A 146 -5.26 -13.24 -15.00
CA LYS A 146 -6.64 -13.10 -15.52
C LYS A 146 -7.63 -14.15 -15.01
N THR A 147 -7.13 -15.34 -14.67
CA THR A 147 -7.89 -16.49 -14.19
C THR A 147 -8.03 -16.56 -12.67
N THR A 148 -7.55 -15.55 -11.92
CA THR A 148 -7.65 -15.56 -10.46
C THR A 148 -9.10 -15.71 -10.01
N MET A 149 -9.30 -16.61 -9.06
CA MET A 149 -10.56 -16.80 -8.32
C MET A 149 -10.39 -16.49 -6.85
N LEU A 150 -9.28 -15.85 -6.46
CA LEU A 150 -8.98 -15.44 -5.10
C LEU A 150 -10.17 -14.63 -4.54
N TYR A 151 -10.69 -15.07 -3.39
CA TYR A 151 -11.88 -14.50 -2.75
C TYR A 151 -13.09 -14.31 -3.68
N ASN A 152 -13.28 -15.22 -4.63
CA ASN A 152 -14.32 -15.11 -5.66
C ASN A 152 -14.26 -13.79 -6.45
N ARG A 153 -13.07 -13.18 -6.57
CA ARG A 153 -12.81 -11.89 -7.21
C ARG A 153 -13.52 -10.71 -6.53
N ARG A 154 -13.87 -10.81 -5.24
CA ARG A 154 -14.40 -9.65 -4.49
C ARG A 154 -13.28 -8.63 -4.28
N SER A 155 -13.52 -7.40 -4.77
CA SER A 155 -12.53 -6.32 -4.73
C SER A 155 -12.09 -6.01 -3.30
N SER A 156 -13.04 -5.90 -2.38
CA SER A 156 -12.83 -5.59 -0.96
C SER A 156 -11.93 -6.60 -0.25
N ASP A 157 -12.13 -7.89 -0.47
CA ASP A 157 -11.30 -8.94 0.14
C ASP A 157 -9.88 -8.96 -0.43
N ILE A 158 -9.74 -8.82 -1.75
CA ILE A 158 -8.44 -8.75 -2.42
C ILE A 158 -7.67 -7.51 -1.90
N ILE A 159 -8.31 -6.34 -1.88
CA ILE A 159 -7.71 -5.09 -1.40
C ILE A 159 -7.31 -5.21 0.06
N SER A 160 -8.27 -5.58 0.93
CA SER A 160 -8.06 -5.57 2.38
C SER A 160 -6.95 -6.54 2.79
N THR A 161 -6.90 -7.74 2.20
CA THR A 161 -5.88 -8.74 2.53
C THR A 161 -4.50 -8.31 2.00
N THR A 162 -4.41 -7.84 0.75
CA THR A 162 -3.13 -7.41 0.16
C THR A 162 -2.55 -6.22 0.93
N VAL A 163 -3.38 -5.21 1.25
CA VAL A 163 -2.96 -4.02 2.03
C VAL A 163 -2.56 -4.39 3.45
N ALA A 164 -3.36 -5.21 4.13
CA ALA A 164 -3.07 -5.62 5.50
C ALA A 164 -1.73 -6.37 5.57
N PHE A 165 -1.50 -7.31 4.65
CA PHE A 165 -0.27 -8.08 4.61
C PHE A 165 0.96 -7.22 4.26
N PHE A 166 0.85 -6.34 3.26
CA PHE A 166 1.93 -5.40 2.91
C PHE A 166 2.27 -4.49 4.10
N THR A 167 1.24 -3.91 4.75
CA THR A 167 1.43 -3.03 5.92
C THR A 167 2.08 -3.78 7.08
N LEU A 168 1.64 -5.01 7.35
CA LEU A 168 2.24 -5.88 8.37
C LEU A 168 3.73 -6.12 8.08
N CYS A 169 4.05 -6.55 6.85
CA CYS A 169 5.43 -6.78 6.41
C CYS A 169 6.29 -5.53 6.60
N TYR A 170 5.79 -4.35 6.22
CA TYR A 170 6.53 -3.10 6.36
C TYR A 170 6.89 -2.81 7.82
N ASN A 171 5.94 -3.01 8.73
CA ASN A 171 6.17 -2.82 10.17
C ASN A 171 7.15 -3.85 10.73
N MET A 172 6.97 -5.13 10.41
CA MET A 172 7.81 -6.21 10.93
C MET A 172 9.25 -6.12 10.43
N LYS A 173 9.43 -5.73 9.16
CA LYS A 173 10.74 -5.65 8.51
C LYS A 173 11.46 -4.34 8.74
N TRP A 174 10.83 -3.33 9.36
CA TRP A 174 11.42 -2.01 9.55
C TRP A 174 12.85 -2.05 10.10
N LYS A 175 13.08 -2.84 11.17
CA LYS A 175 14.39 -2.96 11.83
C LYS A 175 15.44 -3.68 11.00
N GLU A 176 15.05 -4.46 9.99
CA GLU A 176 16.00 -5.08 9.04
C GLU A 176 16.65 -4.00 8.15
N PHE A 177 15.93 -2.93 7.82
CA PHE A 177 16.38 -1.87 6.90
C PHE A 177 16.78 -0.56 7.60
N PHE A 178 16.22 -0.30 8.79
CA PHE A 178 16.51 0.85 9.63
C PHE A 178 16.90 0.39 11.05
N PRO A 179 18.06 -0.28 11.22
CA PRO A 179 18.48 -0.79 12.52
C PRO A 179 18.66 0.33 13.55
N ASP A 180 19.11 1.49 13.08
CA ASP A 180 19.40 2.71 13.83
C ASP A 180 18.17 3.59 14.13
N LYS A 181 17.01 3.33 13.49
CA LYS A 181 15.80 4.16 13.68
C LYS A 181 14.65 3.34 14.24
N ASP A 182 13.99 3.88 15.26
CA ASP A 182 12.70 3.35 15.70
C ASP A 182 11.57 3.86 14.80
N LEU A 183 10.53 3.04 14.67
CA LEU A 183 9.33 3.40 13.94
C LEU A 183 8.53 4.43 14.77
N LYS A 184 8.66 5.71 14.42
CA LYS A 184 8.04 6.84 15.15
C LYS A 184 6.54 6.97 14.88
N SER A 185 6.02 6.37 13.81
CA SER A 185 4.58 6.25 13.54
C SER A 185 4.33 5.05 12.66
N THR A 186 3.21 4.38 12.85
CA THR A 186 2.78 3.27 11.99
C THR A 186 2.47 3.77 10.58
N PRO A 187 3.08 3.19 9.53
CA PRO A 187 2.69 3.48 8.16
C PRO A 187 1.32 2.86 7.89
N SER A 188 0.59 3.44 6.94
CA SER A 188 -0.64 2.87 6.43
C SER A 188 -0.69 3.09 4.94
N PHE A 189 -1.32 2.17 4.23
CA PHE A 189 -1.45 2.22 2.79
C PHE A 189 -2.93 2.24 2.41
N ASP A 190 -3.27 2.97 1.35
CA ASP A 190 -4.51 2.70 0.63
C ASP A 190 -4.24 1.73 -0.52
N ALA A 191 -5.29 1.13 -1.05
CA ALA A 191 -5.20 0.48 -2.34
C ALA A 191 -6.50 0.56 -3.12
N ARG A 192 -6.37 0.31 -4.42
CA ARG A 192 -7.48 0.20 -5.36
C ARG A 192 -7.25 -0.96 -6.32
N THR A 193 -8.32 -1.59 -6.76
CA THR A 193 -8.30 -2.58 -7.85
C THR A 193 -8.72 -1.95 -9.17
N VAL A 194 -8.01 -2.29 -10.25
CA VAL A 194 -8.40 -1.94 -11.63
C VAL A 194 -8.38 -3.20 -12.49
N CYS A 195 -9.41 -3.38 -13.30
CA CYS A 195 -9.50 -4.49 -14.26
C CYS A 195 -8.98 -4.05 -15.62
N TYR A 196 -8.05 -4.80 -16.19
CA TYR A 196 -7.55 -4.58 -17.54
C TYR A 196 -7.88 -5.78 -18.44
N PRO A 197 -8.54 -5.58 -19.59
CA PRO A 197 -9.09 -6.69 -20.38
C PRO A 197 -8.06 -7.37 -21.29
N SER A 198 -6.87 -6.80 -21.48
CA SER A 198 -5.86 -7.37 -22.36
C SER A 198 -4.45 -7.19 -21.80
N THR A 199 -3.55 -8.09 -22.21
CA THR A 199 -2.12 -8.02 -21.90
C THR A 199 -1.51 -6.71 -22.36
N LYS A 200 -1.90 -6.20 -23.53
CA LYS A 200 -1.44 -4.91 -24.04
C LYS A 200 -1.75 -3.77 -23.06
N ILE A 201 -2.97 -3.71 -22.54
CA ILE A 201 -3.38 -2.62 -21.66
C ILE A 201 -2.68 -2.70 -20.30
N VAL A 202 -2.43 -3.90 -19.78
CA VAL A 202 -1.60 -4.07 -18.56
C VAL A 202 -0.17 -3.59 -18.80
N ARG A 203 0.42 -3.90 -19.95
CA ARG A 203 1.75 -3.40 -20.33
C ARG A 203 1.76 -1.88 -20.45
N ASP A 204 0.75 -1.28 -21.10
CA ASP A 204 0.61 0.18 -21.20
C ASP A 204 0.51 0.82 -19.80
N TYR A 205 -0.23 0.20 -18.88
CA TYR A 205 -0.33 0.66 -17.48
C TYR A 205 1.02 0.61 -16.76
N LEU A 206 1.76 -0.50 -16.85
CA LEU A 206 3.07 -0.65 -16.20
C LEU A 206 4.11 0.30 -16.80
N ALA A 207 4.12 0.46 -18.12
CA ALA A 207 4.94 1.45 -18.81
C ALA A 207 4.60 2.88 -18.34
N TRP A 208 3.31 3.21 -18.20
CA TRP A 208 2.88 4.49 -17.65
C TRP A 208 3.40 4.73 -16.23
N ARG A 209 3.40 3.71 -15.35
CA ARG A 209 4.00 3.81 -14.01
C ARG A 209 5.51 4.03 -14.07
N GLN A 210 6.23 3.36 -14.98
CA GLN A 210 7.68 3.56 -15.11
C GLN A 210 8.07 4.90 -15.75
N VAL A 211 7.26 5.43 -16.66
CA VAL A 211 7.43 6.81 -17.18
C VAL A 211 7.23 7.83 -16.06
N ASP A 212 6.20 7.65 -15.23
CA ASP A 212 5.93 8.47 -14.05
C ASP A 212 7.11 8.43 -13.06
N CYS A 213 7.68 7.24 -12.82
CA CYS A 213 8.92 7.07 -12.05
C CYS A 213 10.06 7.94 -12.59
N HIS A 214 10.33 7.86 -13.90
CA HIS A 214 11.40 8.61 -14.52
C HIS A 214 11.22 10.13 -14.38
N ILE A 215 10.02 10.63 -14.66
CA ILE A 215 9.68 12.05 -14.58
C ILE A 215 9.82 12.56 -13.14
N ASN A 216 9.23 11.86 -12.18
CA ASN A 216 9.26 12.26 -10.77
C ASN A 216 10.65 12.17 -10.17
N ASN A 217 11.42 11.12 -10.47
CA ASN A 217 12.78 11.00 -9.95
C ASN A 217 13.71 12.09 -10.53
N GLN A 218 13.61 12.39 -11.83
CA GLN A 218 14.41 13.48 -12.42
C GLN A 218 14.06 14.84 -11.81
N TYR A 219 12.76 15.12 -11.65
CA TYR A 219 12.30 16.33 -10.98
C TYR A 219 12.80 16.42 -9.54
N ASN A 220 12.58 15.39 -8.74
CA ASN A 220 12.95 15.36 -7.32
C ASN A 220 14.46 15.44 -7.13
N THR A 221 15.24 14.78 -7.99
CA THR A 221 16.71 14.86 -7.94
C THR A 221 17.16 16.29 -8.17
N CYS A 222 16.69 16.94 -9.23
CA CYS A 222 17.02 18.34 -9.50
C CYS A 222 16.59 19.26 -8.35
N PHE A 223 15.33 19.12 -7.89
CA PHE A 223 14.77 19.90 -6.80
C PHE A 223 15.60 19.79 -5.51
N TRP A 224 15.91 18.57 -5.07
CA TRP A 224 16.62 18.38 -3.81
C TRP A 224 18.10 18.74 -3.90
N MET A 225 18.72 18.62 -5.08
CA MET A 225 20.09 19.12 -5.27
C MET A 225 20.15 20.65 -5.17
N LEU A 226 19.18 21.37 -5.74
CA LEU A 226 19.04 22.82 -5.58
C LEU A 226 18.81 23.20 -4.10
N VAL A 227 17.94 22.47 -3.39
CA VAL A 227 17.73 22.71 -1.95
C VAL A 227 19.03 22.46 -1.15
N LYS A 228 19.75 21.38 -1.45
CA LYS A 228 21.05 21.07 -0.81
C LYS A 228 22.14 22.09 -1.14
N SER A 229 22.02 22.81 -2.26
CA SER A 229 22.94 23.89 -2.64
C SER A 229 22.69 25.20 -1.89
N GLY A 230 21.71 25.23 -0.97
CA GLY A 230 21.39 26.40 -0.13
C GLY A 230 20.13 27.16 -0.55
N LYS A 231 19.47 26.78 -1.65
CA LYS A 231 18.18 27.38 -2.02
C LYS A 231 17.09 26.91 -1.06
N ASN A 232 16.11 27.78 -0.80
CA ASN A 232 14.90 27.33 -0.12
C ASN A 232 13.99 26.55 -1.09
N LYS A 233 12.98 25.84 -0.54
CA LYS A 233 12.07 25.00 -1.35
C LYS A 233 11.30 25.80 -2.41
N SER A 234 10.92 27.05 -2.13
CA SER A 234 10.20 27.89 -3.10
C SER A 234 11.11 28.27 -4.26
N GLU A 235 12.33 28.73 -3.96
CA GLU A 235 13.32 29.09 -4.97
C GLU A 235 13.68 27.91 -5.88
N ALA A 236 13.93 26.74 -5.28
CA ALA A 236 14.21 25.52 -6.04
C ALA A 236 13.03 25.13 -6.94
N GLN A 237 11.79 25.26 -6.44
CA GLN A 237 10.59 24.98 -7.22
C GLN A 237 10.45 25.95 -8.40
N ASP A 238 10.61 27.26 -8.16
CA ASP A 238 10.45 28.29 -9.18
C ASP A 238 11.48 28.16 -10.31
N GLU A 239 12.71 27.75 -10.00
CA GLU A 239 13.76 27.50 -10.99
C GLU A 239 13.42 26.36 -11.95
N ILE A 240 12.80 25.28 -11.46
CA ILE A 240 12.52 24.08 -12.26
C ILE A 240 11.08 23.98 -12.74
N LYS A 241 10.17 24.87 -12.30
CA LYS A 241 8.72 24.79 -12.56
C LYS A 241 8.35 24.68 -14.03
N SER A 242 9.04 25.42 -14.89
CA SER A 242 8.77 25.47 -16.34
C SER A 242 9.84 24.74 -17.17
N SER A 243 10.74 24.01 -16.50
CA SER A 243 11.85 23.33 -17.16
C SER A 243 11.39 22.06 -17.88
N ARG A 244 12.00 21.75 -19.02
CA ARG A 244 11.87 20.47 -19.73
C ARG A 244 12.81 19.42 -19.11
N SER A 245 12.73 18.17 -19.57
CA SER A 245 13.62 17.10 -19.08
C SER A 245 15.09 17.38 -19.38
N GLN A 246 15.40 17.95 -20.55
CA GLN A 246 16.76 18.32 -20.94
C GLN A 246 17.34 19.41 -20.04
N ASP A 247 16.55 20.43 -19.70
CA ASP A 247 16.98 21.51 -18.81
C ASP A 247 17.37 20.97 -17.43
N LYS A 248 16.59 20.03 -16.87
CA LYS A 248 16.92 19.38 -15.57
C LYS A 248 18.19 18.55 -15.66
N TYR A 249 18.40 17.84 -16.78
CA TYR A 249 19.64 17.12 -17.03
C TYR A 249 20.84 18.05 -17.05
N GLU A 250 20.73 19.19 -17.74
CA GLU A 250 21.79 20.20 -17.78
C GLU A 250 22.07 20.84 -16.42
N ILE A 251 21.04 21.12 -15.62
CA ILE A 251 21.21 21.61 -14.24
C ILE A 251 22.00 20.60 -13.41
N LEU A 252 21.59 19.33 -13.43
CA LEU A 252 22.27 18.25 -12.70
C LEU A 252 23.74 18.11 -13.14
N LEU A 253 24.00 18.13 -14.44
CA LEU A 253 25.35 17.94 -14.97
C LEU A 253 26.24 19.17 -14.72
N LYS A 254 25.78 20.37 -15.06
CA LYS A 254 26.61 21.59 -15.03
C LYS A 254 26.79 22.15 -13.63
N GLN A 255 25.75 22.13 -12.79
CA GLN A 255 25.82 22.72 -11.44
C GLN A 255 26.30 21.71 -10.39
N PHE A 256 25.98 20.42 -10.56
CA PHE A 256 26.23 19.40 -9.54
C PHE A 256 27.18 18.28 -9.99
N ASN A 257 27.71 18.36 -11.22
CA ASN A 257 28.57 17.31 -11.81
C ASN A 257 27.93 15.91 -11.70
N MET A 258 26.60 15.84 -11.85
CA MET A 258 25.82 14.62 -11.66
C MET A 258 25.20 14.19 -12.99
N ASN A 259 25.65 13.04 -13.49
CA ASN A 259 25.02 12.39 -14.64
C ASN A 259 23.78 11.62 -14.19
N TYR A 260 22.58 12.10 -14.54
CA TYR A 260 21.33 11.42 -14.18
C TYR A 260 21.33 9.95 -14.64
N ASN A 261 21.87 9.64 -15.82
CA ASN A 261 21.84 8.28 -16.37
C ASN A 261 22.73 7.28 -15.63
N GLU A 262 23.64 7.76 -14.78
CA GLU A 262 24.51 6.95 -13.94
C GLU A 262 23.93 6.72 -12.53
N LEU A 263 22.81 7.36 -12.20
CA LEU A 263 22.14 7.09 -10.93
C LEU A 263 21.70 5.62 -10.83
N PRO A 264 21.62 5.05 -9.62
CA PRO A 264 21.14 3.70 -9.40
C PRO A 264 19.82 3.41 -10.12
N ALA A 265 19.74 2.23 -10.75
CA ALA A 265 18.58 1.86 -11.54
C ALA A 265 17.28 1.83 -10.72
N ILE A 266 17.35 1.41 -9.46
CA ILE A 266 16.22 1.43 -8.50
C ILE A 266 15.55 2.81 -8.40
N PHE A 267 16.30 3.91 -8.49
CA PHE A 267 15.75 5.26 -8.45
C PHE A 267 15.15 5.70 -9.79
N ARG A 268 15.78 5.29 -10.90
CA ARG A 268 15.38 5.75 -12.24
C ARG A 268 14.27 4.94 -12.87
N LYS A 269 14.23 3.65 -12.57
CA LYS A 269 13.39 2.65 -13.23
C LYS A 269 12.40 2.00 -12.27
N GLY A 270 12.54 2.21 -10.96
CA GLY A 270 11.73 1.51 -9.96
C GLY A 270 12.18 0.06 -9.79
N SER A 271 11.30 -0.78 -9.25
CA SER A 271 11.60 -2.18 -8.93
C SER A 271 10.54 -3.11 -9.49
N CYS A 272 10.97 -4.15 -10.19
CA CYS A 272 10.13 -5.23 -10.68
C CYS A 272 10.33 -6.44 -9.76
N VAL A 273 9.23 -7.05 -9.33
CA VAL A 273 9.23 -8.28 -8.53
C VAL A 273 8.49 -9.33 -9.34
N GLU A 274 9.14 -10.46 -9.56
CA GLU A 274 8.54 -11.56 -10.31
C GLU A 274 9.02 -12.92 -9.83
N GLU A 275 8.26 -13.95 -10.19
CA GLU A 275 8.62 -15.33 -9.95
C GLU A 275 9.40 -15.89 -11.15
N THR A 276 10.59 -16.42 -10.91
CA THR A 276 11.43 -17.06 -11.94
C THR A 276 11.63 -18.54 -11.63
N ALA A 277 11.67 -19.36 -12.68
CA ALA A 277 12.04 -20.77 -12.57
C ALA A 277 13.55 -20.89 -12.31
N LYS A 278 13.97 -21.74 -11.37
CA LYS A 278 15.40 -22.06 -11.21
C LYS A 278 15.90 -22.88 -12.41
N CYS A 279 16.92 -22.35 -13.07
CA CYS A 279 17.82 -23.15 -13.91
C CYS A 279 18.96 -23.70 -13.02
N ASN A 280 19.44 -24.91 -13.28
CA ASN A 280 20.71 -25.37 -12.70
C ASN A 280 21.90 -24.59 -13.29
N ASP A 281 23.09 -24.77 -12.71
CA ASP A 281 24.33 -24.09 -13.12
C ASP A 281 24.70 -24.30 -14.61
N ASN A 282 24.07 -25.26 -15.28
CA ASN A 282 24.23 -25.55 -16.70
C ASN A 282 23.11 -24.98 -17.59
N GLY A 283 22.25 -24.11 -17.05
CA GLY A 283 21.15 -23.48 -17.77
C GLY A 283 19.98 -24.41 -18.11
N GLN A 284 19.95 -25.64 -17.58
CA GLN A 284 18.84 -26.58 -17.76
C GLN A 284 17.79 -26.43 -16.65
N PRO A 285 16.49 -26.61 -16.94
CA PRO A 285 15.44 -26.60 -15.91
C PRO A 285 15.67 -27.72 -14.89
N VAL A 286 15.63 -27.42 -13.59
CA VAL A 286 15.73 -28.44 -12.54
C VAL A 286 14.39 -29.17 -12.41
N GLU A 287 14.39 -30.50 -12.35
CA GLU A 287 13.19 -31.37 -12.24
C GLU A 287 12.30 -31.06 -11.01
N ARG A 288 12.79 -30.32 -10.03
CA ARG A 288 11.98 -29.62 -9.02
C ARG A 288 12.03 -28.12 -9.29
N LEU A 289 10.99 -27.59 -9.95
CA LEU A 289 10.70 -26.16 -10.06
C LEU A 289 10.44 -25.59 -8.65
N THR A 290 11.48 -25.36 -7.85
CA THR A 290 11.37 -24.39 -6.77
C THR A 290 11.52 -23.03 -7.43
N SER A 291 10.40 -22.39 -7.72
CA SER A 291 10.38 -21.01 -8.15
C SER A 291 11.00 -20.10 -7.10
N LYS A 292 11.63 -19.01 -7.55
CA LYS A 292 12.23 -18.00 -6.67
C LYS A 292 11.68 -16.64 -7.06
N VAL A 293 11.21 -15.88 -6.06
CA VAL A 293 10.86 -14.48 -6.27
C VAL A 293 12.15 -13.64 -6.30
N VAL A 294 12.34 -12.95 -7.41
CA VAL A 294 13.48 -12.08 -7.70
C VAL A 294 13.02 -10.63 -7.79
N ILE A 295 13.94 -9.73 -7.51
CA ILE A 295 13.76 -8.27 -7.62
C ILE A 295 14.82 -7.77 -8.57
N ASP A 296 14.42 -7.00 -9.58
CA ASP A 296 15.33 -6.35 -10.52
C ASP A 296 14.82 -4.95 -10.91
N HIS A 297 15.64 -4.18 -11.62
CA HIS A 297 15.37 -2.79 -12.01
C HIS A 297 15.45 -2.58 -13.56
N PRO A 298 14.79 -3.42 -14.38
CA PRO A 298 14.85 -3.33 -15.84
C PRO A 298 14.00 -2.19 -16.40
N ASP A 299 14.21 -1.88 -17.69
CA ASP A 299 13.20 -1.12 -18.44
C ASP A 299 12.07 -2.08 -18.85
N ILE A 300 10.83 -1.75 -18.50
CA ILE A 300 9.64 -2.55 -18.82
C ILE A 300 8.72 -1.84 -19.82
N ILE A 301 9.17 -0.70 -20.36
CA ILE A 301 8.46 0.05 -21.40
C ILE A 301 8.65 -0.64 -22.74
N GLY A 302 9.90 -0.98 -23.08
CA GLY A 302 10.25 -1.68 -24.31
C GLY A 302 9.77 -3.14 -24.35
N ASP A 303 9.82 -3.76 -25.54
CA ASP A 303 9.42 -5.17 -25.72
C ASP A 303 10.44 -6.17 -25.17
N GLU A 304 11.73 -5.80 -25.06
CA GLU A 304 12.84 -6.69 -24.70
C GLU A 304 12.57 -7.46 -23.41
N PHE A 305 12.23 -6.75 -22.31
CA PHE A 305 11.88 -7.37 -21.04
C PHE A 305 10.75 -8.40 -21.17
N TRP A 306 9.66 -8.05 -21.87
CA TRP A 306 8.50 -8.92 -22.04
C TRP A 306 8.78 -10.12 -22.96
N VAL A 307 9.73 -9.97 -23.88
CA VAL A 307 10.21 -11.03 -24.77
C VAL A 307 11.08 -12.02 -24.01
N ASP A 308 11.88 -11.57 -23.06
CA ASP A 308 12.72 -12.42 -22.23
C ASP A 308 11.90 -13.10 -21.13
N HIS A 309 10.89 -12.41 -20.60
CA HIS A 309 10.09 -12.85 -19.46
C HIS A 309 8.67 -13.24 -19.88
N ARG A 310 8.56 -14.03 -20.96
CA ARG A 310 7.26 -14.40 -21.55
C ARG A 310 6.34 -15.15 -20.60
N HIS A 311 6.87 -15.74 -19.52
CA HIS A 311 6.08 -16.46 -18.52
C HIS A 311 5.15 -15.52 -17.74
N ILE A 312 5.53 -14.25 -17.51
CA ILE A 312 4.77 -13.32 -16.66
C ILE A 312 3.34 -13.13 -17.17
N LEU A 313 3.18 -12.74 -18.45
CA LEU A 313 1.88 -12.36 -19.02
C LEU A 313 1.31 -13.42 -19.98
N LYS A 314 1.86 -14.64 -19.97
CA LYS A 314 1.21 -15.80 -20.58
C LYS A 314 -0.02 -16.13 -19.74
N GLY A 315 -1.18 -15.69 -20.20
CA GLY A 315 -2.42 -16.05 -19.54
C GLY A 315 -2.67 -17.54 -19.74
N ASN A 316 -2.24 -18.38 -18.79
CA ASN A 316 -2.36 -19.83 -18.74
C ASN A 316 -3.40 -20.35 -19.74
N THR A 317 -2.92 -20.72 -20.93
CA THR A 317 -3.66 -21.64 -21.78
C THR A 317 -3.57 -22.97 -21.05
N THR A 318 -4.65 -23.41 -20.43
CA THR A 318 -4.82 -24.83 -20.11
C THR A 318 -4.43 -25.64 -21.35
N PRO A 319 -3.54 -26.63 -21.25
CA PRO A 319 -3.46 -27.65 -22.29
C PRO A 319 -4.84 -28.28 -22.40
N ASN A 320 -5.36 -28.35 -23.64
CA ASN A 320 -6.62 -29.02 -23.96
C ASN A 320 -6.67 -30.46 -23.45
#